data_AF-A0A7Y3BHM1-F1
#
_entry.id   AF-A0A7Y3BHM1-F1
#
_cell.length_a   1.000
_cell.length_b   1.000
_cell.length_c   1.000
_cell.angle_alpha   90.00
_cell.angle_beta   90.00
_cell.angle_gamma   90.00
#
_symmetry.space_group_name_H-M   'P 1'
#
loop_
_entity.id
_entity.type
_entity.pdbx_description
1 polymer ?
#
loop_
_entity_poly.entity_id
_entity_poly.type
_entity_poly.pdbx_seq_one_letter_code
_entity_poly.pdbx_strand_id
1 'polypeptide(L)'
;MKILSIIILFILFTTSSFAQSEEGIDEEECSFNGIKLYGKIQFVESFPDITIKVVESFPDLEVKIVDSFADDCGEWQIVDSFPDIKIKIVESFPDLKIKFVESFPGIP
;
A
#
# COMPACT_ATOMS: atom_id res chain seq x y z
N MET A 1 32.97 40.75 39.41
CA MET A 1 32.65 39.38 39.90
C MET A 1 31.31 39.01 39.32
N LYS A 2 31.33 38.22 38.24
CA LYS A 2 30.93 36.80 38.23
C LYS A 2 29.40 36.69 38.11
N ILE A 3 28.77 36.05 37.13
CA ILE A 3 29.12 35.06 36.08
C ILE A 3 27.90 35.19 35.11
N LEU A 4 28.11 35.52 33.84
CA LEU A 4 28.21 34.56 32.73
C LEU A 4 26.98 33.66 32.56
N SER A 5 26.46 33.66 31.32
CA SER A 5 25.58 32.63 30.76
C SER A 5 24.15 32.66 31.34
N ILE A 6 23.10 32.81 30.56
CA ILE A 6 22.74 31.87 29.50
C ILE A 6 21.88 32.59 28.47
N ILE A 7 22.42 32.69 27.26
CA ILE A 7 21.71 33.00 26.03
C ILE A 7 21.00 31.68 25.65
N ILE A 8 19.72 31.51 25.99
CA ILE A 8 18.87 30.49 25.33
C ILE A 8 18.03 31.20 24.30
N LEU A 9 18.67 31.33 23.15
CA LEU A 9 18.08 31.36 21.83
C LEU A 9 17.08 30.18 21.71
N PHE A 10 15.80 30.41 22.01
CA PHE A 10 14.74 29.44 21.70
C PHE A 10 14.39 29.61 20.22
N ILE A 11 15.19 28.94 19.38
CA ILE A 11 14.98 28.81 17.94
C ILE A 11 13.58 28.27 17.69
N LEU A 12 12.89 28.96 16.78
CA LEU A 12 11.80 28.47 15.96
C LEU A 12 12.04 27.03 15.51
N PHE A 13 11.43 26.07 16.19
CA PHE A 13 10.98 24.84 15.53
C PHE A 13 9.46 24.89 15.57
N THR A 14 8.89 25.76 14.74
CA THR A 14 7.59 25.45 14.15
C THR A 14 7.80 24.10 13.46
N THR A 15 7.28 23.05 14.07
CA THR A 15 7.23 21.72 13.47
C THR A 15 6.42 21.89 12.20
N SER A 16 7.10 22.11 11.07
CA SER A 16 6.56 21.76 9.78
C SER A 16 6.19 20.29 9.90
N SER A 17 4.89 20.01 10.00
CA SER A 17 4.36 18.68 9.76
C SER A 17 4.85 18.29 8.38
N PHE A 18 5.97 17.57 8.32
CA PHE A 18 6.32 16.84 7.13
C PHE A 18 5.23 15.78 7.01
N ALA A 19 4.19 16.08 6.22
CA ALA A 19 3.34 15.05 5.64
C ALA A 19 4.23 14.33 4.62
N GLN A 20 5.07 13.44 5.14
CA GLN A 20 5.82 12.51 4.33
C GLN A 20 4.79 11.48 3.88
N SER A 21 4.36 11.56 2.62
CA SER A 21 3.72 10.41 1.99
C SER A 21 4.79 9.33 1.96
N GLU A 22 4.69 8.36 2.86
CA GLU A 22 5.53 7.17 2.83
C GLU A 22 5.25 6.49 1.47
N GLU A 23 6.22 6.54 0.56
CA GLU A 23 6.17 5.74 -0.65
C GLU A 23 6.35 4.27 -0.23
N GLY A 24 5.37 3.44 -0.52
CA GLY A 24 5.39 2.03 -0.15
C GLY A 24 4.07 1.54 0.44
N ILE A 25 4.19 0.43 1.17
CA ILE A 25 3.08 -0.24 1.84
C ILE A 25 2.86 0.41 3.20
N ASP A 26 1.61 0.78 3.47
CA ASP A 26 1.09 1.11 4.78
C ASP A 26 0.35 -0.12 5.32
N GLU A 27 0.96 -0.77 6.33
CA GLU A 27 0.42 -1.97 6.95
C GLU A 27 -0.84 -1.70 7.79
N GLU A 28 -0.96 -0.52 8.39
CA GLU A 28 -2.10 -0.18 9.25
C GLU A 28 -3.36 0.07 8.42
N GLU A 29 -3.21 0.74 7.28
CA GLU A 29 -4.31 1.05 6.36
C GLU A 29 -4.51 -0.02 5.26
N CYS A 30 -3.64 -1.04 5.21
CA CYS A 30 -3.56 -2.02 4.13
C CYS A 30 -3.63 -1.35 2.74
N SER A 31 -2.69 -0.44 2.51
CA SER A 31 -2.64 0.35 1.29
C SER A 31 -1.23 0.44 0.72
N PHE A 32 -1.12 0.68 -0.60
CA PHE A 32 0.12 1.00 -1.27
C PHE A 32 -0.03 2.37 -1.91
N ASN A 33 0.79 3.34 -1.50
CA ASN A 33 0.68 4.73 -1.97
C ASN A 33 -0.76 5.29 -1.90
N GLY A 34 -1.50 4.94 -0.83
CA GLY A 34 -2.90 5.35 -0.63
C GLY A 34 -3.94 4.56 -1.42
N ILE A 35 -3.54 3.57 -2.23
CA ILE A 35 -4.43 2.65 -2.93
C ILE A 35 -4.66 1.45 -2.02
N LYS A 36 -5.91 1.18 -1.64
CA LYS A 36 -6.27 0.00 -0.84
C LYS A 36 -5.82 -1.29 -1.53
N LEU A 37 -5.41 -2.29 -0.77
CA LEU A 37 -4.96 -3.59 -1.31
C LEU A 37 -6.05 -4.67 -1.27
N TYR A 38 -7.31 -4.24 -1.21
CA TYR A 38 -8.50 -5.08 -1.17
C TYR A 38 -9.67 -4.38 -1.88
N GLY A 39 -10.71 -5.14 -2.22
CA GLY A 39 -11.92 -4.63 -2.87
C GLY A 39 -12.17 -5.23 -4.25
N LYS A 40 -12.90 -4.49 -5.10
CA LYS A 40 -13.22 -4.91 -6.46
C LYS A 40 -12.07 -4.64 -7.41
N ILE A 41 -11.53 -5.71 -7.98
CA ILE A 41 -10.38 -5.68 -8.88
C ILE A 41 -10.81 -5.91 -10.32
N GLN A 42 -10.29 -5.08 -11.22
CA GLN A 42 -10.34 -5.34 -12.64
C GLN A 42 -8.93 -5.51 -13.20
N PHE A 43 -8.68 -6.64 -13.86
CA PHE A 43 -7.44 -6.81 -14.62
C PHE A 43 -7.50 -6.02 -15.93
N VAL A 44 -6.45 -5.26 -16.23
CA VAL A 44 -6.36 -4.40 -17.41
C VAL A 44 -5.00 -4.48 -18.10
N GLU A 45 -4.97 -4.19 -19.40
CA GLU A 45 -3.73 -4.12 -20.18
C GLU A 45 -3.14 -2.70 -20.28
N SER A 46 -3.92 -1.68 -19.95
CA SER A 46 -3.52 -0.27 -20.09
C SER A 46 -4.17 0.60 -19.01
N PHE A 47 -3.47 1.64 -18.59
CA PHE A 47 -3.87 2.56 -17.52
C PHE A 47 -4.23 1.84 -16.20
N PRO A 48 -3.34 0.96 -15.67
CA PRO A 48 -3.54 0.39 -14.35
C PRO A 48 -3.33 1.43 -13.26
N ASP A 49 -3.93 1.21 -12.10
CA ASP A 49 -3.64 1.96 -10.88
C ASP A 49 -2.35 1.43 -10.22
N ILE A 50 -2.16 0.10 -10.21
CA ILE A 50 -0.94 -0.57 -9.77
C ILE A 50 -0.58 -1.75 -10.69
N THR A 51 0.72 -2.06 -10.73
CA THR A 51 1.26 -3.23 -11.40
C THR A 51 1.70 -4.28 -10.40
N ILE A 52 1.40 -5.55 -10.69
CA ILE A 52 1.76 -6.67 -9.82
C ILE A 52 2.57 -7.73 -10.54
N LYS A 53 3.33 -8.50 -9.76
CA LYS A 53 3.93 -9.76 -10.19
C LYS A 53 3.48 -10.89 -9.27
N VAL A 54 2.99 -11.99 -9.84
CA VAL A 54 2.67 -13.18 -9.06
C VAL A 54 3.95 -13.94 -8.72
N VAL A 55 4.14 -14.30 -7.45
CA VAL A 55 5.32 -15.02 -6.95
C VAL A 55 4.91 -16.13 -5.97
N GLU A 56 5.80 -17.11 -5.80
CA GLU A 56 5.59 -18.22 -4.86
C GLU A 56 6.17 -17.94 -3.45
N SER A 57 7.18 -17.07 -3.37
CA SER A 57 7.95 -16.79 -2.16
C SER A 57 8.25 -15.30 -2.03
N PHE A 58 8.27 -14.82 -0.79
CA PHE A 58 8.48 -13.41 -0.42
C PHE A 58 7.50 -12.46 -1.16
N PRO A 59 6.18 -12.73 -1.08
CA PRO A 59 5.20 -11.76 -1.54
C PRO A 59 5.18 -10.54 -0.63
N ASP A 60 4.79 -9.40 -1.19
CA ASP A 60 4.48 -8.20 -0.44
C ASP A 60 3.00 -8.21 0.04
N LEU A 61 2.13 -8.96 -0.66
CA LEU A 61 0.72 -9.15 -0.32
C LEU A 61 0.26 -10.59 -0.62
N GLU A 62 -0.38 -11.23 0.35
CA GLU A 62 -1.13 -12.47 0.16
C GLU A 62 -2.58 -12.15 -0.20
N VAL A 63 -3.02 -12.67 -1.35
CA VAL A 63 -4.31 -12.36 -1.96
C VAL A 63 -5.22 -13.56 -1.92
N LYS A 64 -6.44 -13.37 -1.42
CA LYS A 64 -7.51 -14.36 -1.51
C LYS A 64 -8.60 -13.85 -2.44
N ILE A 65 -8.97 -14.67 -3.42
CA ILE A 65 -10.12 -14.37 -4.28
C ILE A 65 -11.42 -14.70 -3.54
N VAL A 66 -12.37 -13.77 -3.55
CA VAL A 66 -13.68 -13.93 -2.93
C VAL A 66 -14.80 -13.59 -3.93
N ASP A 67 -15.97 -14.19 -3.74
CA ASP A 67 -17.12 -13.96 -4.64
C ASP A 67 -17.86 -12.64 -4.35
N SER A 68 -17.75 -12.11 -3.13
CA SER A 68 -18.41 -10.89 -2.66
C SER A 68 -17.80 -10.38 -1.36
N PHE A 69 -18.01 -9.10 -1.05
CA PHE A 69 -17.59 -8.45 0.22
C PHE A 69 -16.08 -8.57 0.49
N ALA A 70 -15.29 -8.14 -0.49
CA ALA A 70 -13.84 -8.02 -0.37
C ALA A 70 -13.45 -6.81 0.50
N ASP A 71 -13.81 -6.86 1.78
CA ASP A 71 -13.70 -5.73 2.71
C ASP A 71 -12.44 -5.81 3.58
N ASP A 72 -11.78 -6.97 3.62
CA ASP A 72 -10.57 -7.21 4.43
C ASP A 72 -9.28 -7.18 3.58
N CYS A 73 -8.16 -6.90 4.24
CA CYS A 73 -6.84 -6.79 3.60
C CYS A 73 -6.49 -8.02 2.75
N GLY A 74 -6.11 -7.80 1.49
CA GLY A 74 -5.78 -8.88 0.56
C GLY A 74 -6.98 -9.67 0.01
N GLU A 75 -8.22 -9.31 0.34
CA GLU A 75 -9.40 -9.91 -0.30
C GLU A 75 -9.73 -9.21 -1.61
N TRP A 76 -9.81 -9.97 -2.70
CA TRP A 76 -10.05 -9.46 -4.04
C TRP A 76 -11.32 -10.06 -4.62
N GLN A 77 -12.26 -9.20 -4.99
CA GLN A 77 -13.43 -9.58 -5.80
C GLN A 77 -13.18 -9.18 -7.26
N ILE A 78 -13.08 -10.16 -8.16
CA ILE A 78 -12.82 -9.86 -9.58
C ILE A 78 -14.09 -9.39 -10.27
N VAL A 79 -14.03 -8.24 -10.96
CA VAL A 79 -15.16 -7.64 -11.69
C VAL A 79 -14.76 -7.13 -13.07
N ASP A 80 -15.73 -7.11 -13.99
CA ASP A 80 -15.54 -6.56 -15.34
C ASP A 80 -15.91 -5.06 -15.45
N SER A 81 -16.57 -4.49 -14.43
CA SER A 81 -17.06 -3.11 -14.45
C SER A 81 -17.17 -2.54 -13.05
N PHE A 82 -16.99 -1.22 -12.95
CA PHE A 82 -16.97 -0.47 -11.68
C PHE A 82 -15.98 -1.04 -10.64
N PRO A 83 -14.70 -1.26 -11.02
CA PRO A 83 -13.69 -1.67 -10.05
C PRO A 83 -13.36 -0.53 -9.09
N ASP A 84 -12.88 -0.91 -7.92
CA ASP A 84 -12.21 0.01 -7.01
C ASP A 84 -10.75 0.21 -7.44
N ILE A 85 -10.11 -0.85 -7.97
CA ILE A 85 -8.69 -0.86 -8.37
C ILE A 85 -8.52 -1.59 -9.71
N LYS A 86 -7.73 -1.00 -10.62
CA LYS A 86 -7.28 -1.62 -11.86
C LYS A 86 -5.87 -2.14 -11.73
N ILE A 87 -5.69 -3.41 -12.04
CA ILE A 87 -4.42 -4.11 -11.86
C ILE A 87 -3.90 -4.59 -13.21
N LYS A 88 -2.60 -4.40 -13.45
CA LYS A 88 -1.89 -5.03 -14.56
C LYS A 88 -0.84 -6.00 -14.05
N ILE A 89 -0.81 -7.20 -14.61
CA ILE A 89 0.24 -8.18 -14.33
C ILE A 89 1.46 -7.88 -15.20
N VAL A 90 2.64 -7.82 -14.59
CA VAL A 90 3.92 -7.55 -15.27
C VAL A 90 5.01 -8.50 -14.78
N GLU A 91 6.01 -8.75 -15.63
CA GLU A 91 7.12 -9.65 -15.32
C GLU A 91 8.34 -8.95 -14.71
N SER A 92 8.46 -7.64 -14.86
CA SER A 92 9.62 -6.85 -14.43
C SER A 92 9.18 -5.49 -13.92
N PHE A 93 9.86 -5.02 -12.88
CA PHE A 93 9.57 -3.75 -12.20
C PHE A 93 8.10 -3.61 -11.76
N PRO A 94 7.50 -4.62 -11.10
CA PRO A 94 6.16 -4.47 -10.53
C PRO A 94 6.20 -3.49 -9.35
N ASP A 95 5.06 -2.87 -9.06
CA ASP A 95 4.87 -2.12 -7.82
C ASP A 95 4.81 -3.07 -6.61
N LEU A 96 4.09 -4.20 -6.75
CA LEU A 96 3.93 -5.20 -5.70
C LEU A 96 4.13 -6.62 -6.23
N LYS A 97 4.68 -7.49 -5.39
CA LYS A 97 4.63 -8.95 -5.58
C LYS A 97 3.48 -9.52 -4.78
N ILE A 98 2.65 -10.34 -5.42
CA ILE A 98 1.55 -11.01 -4.73
C ILE A 98 1.73 -12.52 -4.74
N LYS A 99 1.07 -13.17 -3.79
CA LYS A 99 0.84 -14.61 -3.80
C LYS A 99 -0.63 -14.90 -3.59
N PHE A 100 -1.22 -15.74 -4.44
CA PHE A 100 -2.59 -16.20 -4.21
C PHE A 100 -2.63 -17.27 -3.11
N VAL A 101 -3.57 -17.13 -2.17
CA VAL A 101 -3.77 -18.02 -1.02
C VAL A 101 -5.25 -18.35 -0.83
N GLU A 102 -5.51 -19.48 -0.19
CA GLU A 102 -6.88 -19.92 0.15
C GLU A 102 -7.36 -19.37 1.52
N SER A 103 -6.43 -18.94 2.38
CA SER A 103 -6.71 -18.51 3.75
C SER A 103 -5.63 -17.56 4.25
N PHE A 104 -5.98 -16.72 5.22
CA PHE A 104 -5.11 -15.70 5.82
C PHE A 104 -4.54 -14.68 4.83
N PRO A 105 -5.40 -14.02 4.01
CA PRO A 105 -4.93 -12.94 3.16
C PRO A 105 -4.43 -11.75 3.99
N GLY A 106 -3.62 -10.90 3.38
CA GLY A 106 -3.08 -9.69 3.98
C GLY A 106 -1.61 -9.49 3.70
N ILE A 107 -1.00 -8.54 4.41
CA ILE A 107 0.43 -8.29 4.34
C ILE A 107 1.15 -9.30 5.27
N PRO A 108 2.14 -10.07 4.79
CA PRO A 108 2.83 -11.11 5.57
C PRO A 108 3.63 -10.63 6.78
#